data_AF-A0A522N7X2-F1
#
_entry.id   AF-A0A522N7X2-F1
#
_cell.length_a   1.000
_cell.length_b   1.000
_cell.length_c   1.000
_cell.angle_alpha   90.00
_cell.angle_beta   90.00
_cell.angle_gamma   90.00
#
_symmetry.space_group_name_H-M   'P 1'
#
loop_
_entity.id
_entity.type
_entity.pdbx_description
1 polymer ?
#
loop_
_entity_poly.entity_id
_entity_poly.type
_entity_poly.pdbx_seq_one_letter_code
_entity_poly.pdbx_strand_id
1 'polypeptide(L)'
;MSTFTTDGSPISESELRSRQLPLVGIFNLREVGGYPAEGGWVRRRRLFRSSALHRLDDQGREALRELGIRTVVDLRDDDERTAAPNRLEGVGARVVPRPLFDRRPLPSEDAGSGSGPDLA
;
A
#
# COMPACT_ATOMS: atom_id res chain seq x y z
N MET A 1 11.66 -5.66 9.89
CA MET A 1 12.00 -5.68 8.45
C MET A 1 13.01 -4.56 8.22
N SER A 2 14.31 -4.88 8.18
CA SER A 2 15.38 -3.87 8.15
C SER A 2 15.56 -3.32 6.74
N THR A 3 15.48 -2.00 6.59
CA THR A 3 15.79 -1.27 5.36
C THR A 3 17.22 -0.74 5.44
N PHE A 4 18.03 -1.01 4.43
CA PHE A 4 19.43 -0.57 4.35
C PHE A 4 19.60 0.56 3.31
N THR A 5 20.55 1.47 3.56
CA THR A 5 21.06 2.50 2.65
C THR A 5 21.98 1.86 1.60
N THR A 6 22.40 2.66 0.60
CA THR A 6 23.23 2.21 -0.52
C THR A 6 24.59 1.63 -0.11
N ASP A 7 25.15 2.05 1.02
CA ASP A 7 26.40 1.52 1.60
C ASP A 7 26.16 0.29 2.49
N GLY A 8 24.93 -0.24 2.56
CA GLY A 8 24.56 -1.37 3.41
C GLY A 8 24.37 -1.00 4.88
N SER A 9 24.40 0.28 5.23
CA SER A 9 24.07 0.75 6.58
C SER A 9 22.57 0.73 6.82
N PRO A 10 22.05 0.55 8.04
CA PRO A 10 20.61 0.66 8.29
C PRO A 10 20.13 2.09 8.03
N ILE A 11 19.00 2.26 7.32
CA ILE A 11 18.32 3.57 7.25
C ILE A 11 17.88 3.93 8.66
N SER A 12 18.30 5.09 9.14
CA SER A 12 17.95 5.57 10.49
C SER A 12 16.44 5.75 10.67
N GLU A 13 15.93 5.54 11.88
CA GLU A 13 14.52 5.77 12.18
C GLU A 13 14.08 7.23 11.95
N SER A 14 14.96 8.20 12.19
CA SER A 14 14.71 9.61 11.96
C SER A 14 14.50 9.90 10.47
N GLU A 15 15.26 9.23 9.59
CA GLU A 15 15.11 9.36 8.15
C GLU A 15 13.88 8.61 7.62
N LEU A 16 13.48 7.50 8.24
CA LEU A 16 12.21 6.85 7.93
C LEU A 16 11.00 7.69 8.36
N ARG A 17 11.10 8.40 9.50
CA ARG A 17 10.06 9.31 10.01
C ARG A 17 9.97 10.59 9.20
N SER A 18 11.09 11.17 8.75
CA SER A 18 11.08 12.40 7.95
C SER A 18 10.36 12.25 6.60
N ARG A 19 10.21 11.01 6.11
CA ARG A 19 9.49 10.67 4.88
C ARG A 19 8.01 10.38 5.08
N GLN A 20 7.55 10.23 6.34
CA GLN A 20 6.13 10.10 6.64
C GLN A 20 5.45 11.46 6.48
N LEU A 21 4.34 11.46 5.76
CA LEU A 21 3.48 12.62 5.63
C LEU A 21 2.24 12.34 6.49
N PRO A 22 2.20 12.85 7.74
CA PRO A 22 1.03 12.65 8.60
C PRO A 22 -0.13 13.44 8.01
N LEU A 23 -1.04 12.75 7.33
CA LEU A 23 -2.28 13.31 6.79
C LEU A 23 -3.46 12.58 7.40
N VAL A 24 -4.44 13.35 7.87
CA VAL A 24 -5.66 12.79 8.47
C VAL A 24 -6.37 11.91 7.44
N GLY A 25 -6.87 10.76 7.88
CA GLY A 25 -7.56 9.79 7.02
C GLY A 25 -6.66 8.94 6.11
N ILE A 26 -5.34 9.18 6.08
CA ILE A 26 -4.40 8.39 5.27
C ILE A 26 -3.36 7.72 6.17
N PHE A 27 -3.41 6.39 6.23
CA PHE A 27 -2.45 5.63 7.01
C PHE A 27 -1.19 5.28 6.20
N ASN A 28 -0.04 5.33 6.87
CA ASN A 28 1.27 4.95 6.32
C ASN A 28 1.64 5.65 5.01
N LEU A 29 1.20 6.91 4.82
CA LEU A 29 1.60 7.72 3.68
C LEU A 29 3.07 8.09 3.78
N ARG A 30 3.84 7.74 2.75
CA ARG A 30 5.26 8.02 2.66
C ARG A 30 5.65 8.45 1.26
N GLU A 31 6.58 9.39 1.19
CA GLU A 31 7.30 9.68 -0.04
C GLU A 31 8.41 8.65 -0.29
N VAL A 32 8.55 8.21 -1.55
CA VAL A 32 9.58 7.25 -2.00
C VAL A 32 10.77 7.95 -2.67
N GLY A 33 10.76 9.28 -2.76
CA GLY A 33 11.90 10.06 -3.22
C GLY A 33 13.17 9.76 -2.42
N GLY A 34 14.30 9.68 -3.11
CA GLY A 34 15.62 9.45 -2.49
C GLY A 34 15.94 7.99 -2.19
N TYR A 35 15.09 7.02 -2.57
CA TYR A 35 15.53 5.63 -2.63
C TYR A 35 16.46 5.39 -3.83
N PRO A 36 17.49 4.55 -3.69
CA PRO A 36 18.32 4.16 -4.80
C PRO A 36 17.49 3.36 -5.81
N ALA A 37 17.79 3.56 -7.09
CA ALA A 37 17.23 2.82 -8.21
C ALA A 37 18.35 2.56 -9.22
N GLU A 38 18.11 1.65 -10.16
CA GLU A 38 19.05 1.43 -11.25
C GLU A 38 19.26 2.75 -12.02
N GLY A 39 20.52 3.19 -12.14
CA GLY A 39 20.87 4.44 -12.81
C GLY A 39 20.67 5.71 -11.96
N GLY A 40 20.39 5.63 -10.66
CA GLY A 40 20.41 6.79 -9.77
C GLY A 40 19.45 6.70 -8.60
N TRP A 41 18.57 7.70 -8.48
CA TRP A 41 17.67 7.87 -7.33
C TRP A 41 16.25 8.19 -7.77
N VAL A 42 15.27 7.68 -7.02
CA VAL A 42 13.86 8.07 -7.22
C VAL A 42 13.71 9.57 -6.96
N ARG A 43 13.19 10.30 -7.95
CA ARG A 43 12.97 11.74 -7.83
C ARG A 43 11.96 12.04 -6.72
N ARG A 44 12.22 13.08 -5.92
CA ARG A 44 11.31 13.58 -4.89
C ARG A 44 9.95 14.01 -5.45
N ARG A 45 8.90 13.84 -4.65
CA ARG A 45 7.50 14.15 -4.95
C ARG A 45 6.97 13.52 -6.24
N ARG A 46 7.50 12.35 -6.63
CA ARG A 46 7.04 11.59 -7.82
C ARG A 46 6.30 10.30 -7.48
N LEU A 47 6.64 9.65 -6.38
CA LEU A 47 6.03 8.42 -5.95
C LEU A 47 5.75 8.47 -4.46
N PHE A 48 4.51 8.13 -4.12
CA PHE A 48 4.02 8.00 -2.76
C PHE A 48 3.45 6.60 -2.59
N ARG A 49 3.53 6.08 -1.36
CA ARG A 49 2.85 4.85 -0.97
C ARG A 49 1.99 5.12 0.26
N SER A 50 0.85 4.47 0.35
CA SER A 50 -0.04 4.53 1.52
C SER A 50 -0.74 3.19 1.71
N SER A 51 -1.50 3.08 2.79
CA SER A 51 -2.59 2.11 2.89
C SER A 51 -3.80 2.54 2.04
N ALA A 52 -4.88 1.77 2.11
CA ALA A 52 -6.13 2.04 1.41
C ALA A 52 -6.73 3.42 1.75
N LEU A 53 -7.40 4.04 0.78
CA LEU A 53 -7.88 5.43 0.85
C LEU A 53 -9.38 5.54 1.20
N HIS A 54 -9.96 4.50 1.79
CA HIS A 54 -11.38 4.43 2.15
C HIS A 54 -11.76 5.29 3.36
N ARG A 55 -10.77 5.80 4.10
CA ARG A 55 -10.95 6.65 5.29
C ARG A 55 -10.62 8.13 5.04
N LEU A 56 -10.41 8.52 3.78
CA LEU A 56 -10.18 9.93 3.44
C LEU A 56 -11.37 10.80 3.87
N ASP A 57 -11.04 11.88 4.56
CA ASP A 57 -11.92 13.01 4.83
C ASP A 57 -11.60 14.18 3.87
N ASP A 58 -12.27 15.33 4.04
CA ASP A 58 -12.06 16.50 3.19
C ASP A 58 -10.62 17.01 3.24
N GLN A 59 -10.00 16.99 4.43
CA GLN A 59 -8.62 17.45 4.61
C GLN A 59 -7.62 16.52 3.92
N GLY A 60 -7.81 15.21 4.03
CA GLY A 60 -6.98 14.22 3.34
C GLY A 60 -7.10 14.35 1.82
N ARG A 61 -8.32 14.57 1.31
CA ARG A 61 -8.54 14.80 -0.13
C ARG A 61 -7.85 16.07 -0.60
N GLU A 62 -7.97 17.17 0.13
CA GLU A 62 -7.30 18.43 -0.18
C GLU A 62 -5.78 18.26 -0.24
N ALA A 63 -5.21 17.59 0.77
CA ALA A 63 -3.78 17.35 0.82
C ALA A 63 -3.28 16.50 -0.37
N LEU A 64 -4.07 15.52 -0.84
CA LEU A 64 -3.74 14.79 -2.07
C LEU A 64 -3.75 15.69 -3.32
N ARG A 65 -4.65 16.69 -3.38
CA ARG A 65 -4.65 17.69 -4.46
C ARG A 65 -3.43 18.60 -4.41
N GLU A 66 -3.09 19.12 -3.23
CA GLU A 66 -1.92 19.98 -3.03
C GLU A 66 -0.60 19.25 -3.30
N LEU A 67 -0.54 17.95 -2.98
CA LEU A 67 0.58 17.09 -3.37
C LEU A 67 0.66 16.87 -4.90
N GLY A 68 -0.40 17.17 -5.64
CA GLY A 68 -0.47 17.03 -7.09
C GLY A 68 -0.62 15.57 -7.54
N ILE A 69 -1.28 14.73 -6.73
CA ILE A 69 -1.51 13.32 -7.05
C ILE A 69 -2.52 13.22 -8.19
N ARG A 70 -2.05 12.75 -9.36
CA ARG A 70 -2.88 12.60 -10.56
C ARG A 70 -3.29 11.16 -10.88
N THR A 71 -2.61 10.19 -10.29
CA THR A 71 -2.84 8.77 -10.52
C THR A 71 -2.76 8.01 -9.21
N VAL A 72 -3.76 7.17 -8.93
CA VAL A 72 -3.75 6.20 -7.84
C VAL A 72 -3.72 4.81 -8.46
N VAL A 73 -2.67 4.04 -8.18
CA VAL A 73 -2.60 2.63 -8.54
C VAL A 73 -3.18 1.84 -7.37
N ASP A 74 -4.36 1.26 -7.54
CA ASP A 74 -5.03 0.49 -6.48
C ASP A 74 -4.68 -0.99 -6.63
N LEU A 75 -3.92 -1.50 -5.67
CA LEU A 75 -3.36 -2.85 -5.69
C LEU A 75 -4.27 -3.90 -5.03
N ARG A 76 -5.41 -3.46 -4.50
CA ARG A 76 -6.39 -4.29 -3.82
C ARG A 76 -7.20 -5.12 -4.80
N ASP A 77 -7.67 -6.28 -4.34
CA ASP A 77 -8.62 -7.10 -5.08
C ASP A 77 -10.02 -6.44 -5.12
N ASP A 78 -10.93 -7.02 -5.91
CA ASP A 78 -12.26 -6.45 -6.10
C ASP A 78 -13.13 -6.53 -4.85
N ASP A 79 -12.96 -7.55 -4.00
CA ASP A 79 -13.69 -7.71 -2.74
C ASP A 79 -13.28 -6.63 -1.74
N GLU A 80 -11.97 -6.42 -1.58
CA GLU A 80 -11.40 -5.35 -0.74
C GLU A 80 -11.85 -3.96 -1.20
N ARG A 81 -11.93 -3.73 -2.52
CA ARG A 81 -12.41 -2.46 -3.09
C ARG A 81 -13.90 -2.27 -2.87
N THR A 82 -14.69 -3.33 -2.94
CA THR A 82 -16.14 -3.30 -2.71
C THR A 82 -16.46 -3.08 -1.24
N ALA A 83 -15.77 -3.79 -0.34
CA ALA A 83 -15.94 -3.66 1.10
C ALA A 83 -15.49 -2.30 1.64
N ALA A 84 -14.48 -1.69 1.01
CA ALA A 84 -13.90 -0.42 1.44
C ALA A 84 -13.55 0.47 0.22
N PRO A 85 -14.52 1.12 -0.41
CA PRO A 85 -14.27 1.95 -1.60
C PRO A 85 -13.38 3.16 -1.27
N ASN A 86 -12.51 3.56 -2.19
CA ASN A 86 -11.71 4.77 -2.04
C ASN A 86 -12.61 6.02 -2.04
N ARG A 87 -12.27 7.02 -1.22
CA ARG A 87 -12.98 8.32 -1.17
C ARG A 87 -12.16 9.43 -1.81
N LEU A 88 -12.06 9.37 -3.14
CA LEU A 88 -11.22 10.24 -3.97
C LEU A 88 -12.00 11.34 -4.73
N GLU A 89 -13.25 11.56 -4.35
CA GLU A 89 -14.14 12.54 -4.99
C GLU A 89 -13.50 13.94 -4.93
N GLY A 90 -13.52 14.68 -6.05
CA GLY A 90 -12.93 16.03 -6.10
C GLY A 90 -11.39 16.09 -6.08
N VAL A 91 -10.67 14.98 -5.85
CA VAL A 91 -9.19 14.96 -5.93
C VAL A 91 -8.70 15.11 -7.38
N GLY A 92 -9.50 14.64 -8.36
CA GLY A 92 -9.14 14.67 -9.78
C GLY A 92 -8.09 13.61 -10.18
N ALA A 93 -7.79 12.66 -9.28
CA ALA A 93 -6.87 11.57 -9.56
C ALA A 93 -7.56 10.46 -10.35
N ARG A 94 -6.89 9.95 -11.40
CA ARG A 94 -7.32 8.75 -12.11
C ARG A 94 -6.95 7.50 -11.32
N VAL A 95 -7.92 6.64 -11.06
CA VAL A 95 -7.68 5.34 -10.39
C VAL A 95 -7.39 4.26 -11.43
N VAL A 96 -6.31 3.50 -11.22
CA VAL A 96 -5.89 2.38 -12.06
C VAL A 96 -5.84 1.11 -11.21
N PRO A 97 -6.81 0.20 -11.34
CA PRO A 97 -6.79 -1.06 -10.62
C PRO A 97 -5.70 -1.99 -11.18
N ARG A 98 -4.86 -2.51 -10.30
CA ARG A 98 -3.81 -3.51 -10.57
C ARG A 98 -3.73 -4.49 -9.39
N PRO A 99 -4.75 -5.35 -9.19
CA PRO A 99 -4.79 -6.30 -8.10
C PRO A 99 -3.49 -7.11 -8.03
N LEU A 100 -2.88 -7.19 -6.86
CA LEU A 100 -1.65 -7.99 -6.67
C LEU A 100 -1.95 -9.47 -6.50
N PHE A 101 -3.11 -9.80 -5.95
CA PHE A 101 -3.50 -11.17 -5.67
C PHE A 101 -4.79 -11.49 -6.42
N ASP A 102 -4.74 -12.54 -7.23
CA ASP A 102 -5.93 -13.25 -7.63
C ASP A 102 -6.32 -14.13 -6.44
N ARG A 103 -7.42 -13.79 -5.77
CA ARG A 103 -7.88 -14.55 -4.62
C ARG A 103 -8.41 -15.91 -5.08
N ARG A 104 -7.50 -16.87 -5.27
CA ARG A 104 -7.88 -18.27 -5.40
C ARG A 104 -8.44 -18.69 -4.04
N PRO A 105 -9.61 -19.34 -3.98
CA PRO A 105 -10.06 -19.94 -2.74
C PRO A 105 -8.93 -20.78 -2.17
N LEU A 106 -8.56 -20.54 -0.91
CA LEU A 106 -7.75 -21.51 -0.20
C LEU A 106 -8.54 -22.83 -0.27
N PRO A 107 -7.89 -23.97 -0.58
CA PRO A 107 -8.57 -25.24 -0.45
C PRO A 107 -9.16 -25.29 0.95
N SER A 108 -10.47 -25.50 1.05
CA SER A 108 -11.16 -25.63 2.34
C SER A 108 -10.42 -26.69 3.15
N GLU A 109 -10.02 -26.36 4.38
CA GLU A 109 -9.40 -27.29 5.32
C GLU A 109 -10.43 -28.31 5.84
N ASP A 110 -11.15 -29.00 4.96
CA ASP A 110 -12.12 -30.02 5.35
C ASP A 110 -12.22 -31.11 4.27
N ALA A 111 -11.46 -32.20 4.45
CA ALA A 111 -11.91 -33.59 4.22
C ALA A 111 -10.73 -34.55 4.47
N GLY A 112 -10.29 -34.62 5.73
CA GLY A 112 -9.27 -35.55 6.19
C GLY A 112 -9.62 -36.18 7.53
N SER A 113 -10.90 -36.53 7.74
CA SER A 113 -11.26 -37.57 8.71
C SER A 113 -10.75 -38.91 8.15
N GLY A 114 -9.43 -39.11 8.20
CA GLY A 114 -8.81 -40.39 8.00
C GLY A 114 -9.12 -41.24 9.22
N SER A 115 -10.06 -42.17 9.07
CA SER A 115 -10.23 -43.30 9.99
C SER A 115 -8.86 -43.89 10.30
N GLY A 116 -8.48 -43.91 11.57
CA GLY A 116 -7.28 -44.61 12.03
C GLY A 116 -7.36 -46.10 11.69
N PRO A 117 -6.22 -46.80 11.57
CA PRO A 117 -6.23 -48.23 11.29
C PRO A 117 -6.82 -49.00 12.47
N ASP A 118 -7.78 -49.88 12.16
CA ASP A 118 -8.32 -50.88 13.07
C ASP A 118 -7.21 -51.87 13.42
N LEU A 119 -6.82 -51.93 14.70
CA LEU A 119 -5.81 -52.87 15.20
C LEU A 119 -6.48 -54.22 15.44
N ALA A 120 -6.17 -55.20 14.59
CA ALA A 120 -6.43 -56.62 14.83
C ALA A 120 -5.14 -57.33 15.27
#